data_AF-A0A6N3T2U4-F1
#
_entry.id   AF-A0A6N3T2U4-F1
#
_cell.length_a   1.000
_cell.length_b   1.000
_cell.length_c   1.000
_cell.angle_alpha   90.00
_cell.angle_beta   90.00
_cell.angle_gamma   90.00
#
_symmetry.space_group_name_H-M   'P 1'
#
loop_
_entity.id
_entity.type
_entity.pdbx_description
1 polymer ?
#
loop_
_entity_poly.entity_id
_entity_poly.type
_entity_poly.pdbx_seq_one_letter_code
_entity_poly.pdbx_strand_id
1 'polypeptide(L)' 'MELDLRPVLDIGGLLVSSFVIHAGLAVATLLLLNPLLAKVGARRVIWNVPLAEFGLLVCLIGLYTLIL' A
#
# COMPACT_ATOMS: atom_id res chain seq x y z
N MET A 1 -1.89 25.51 -1.75
CA MET A 1 -2.24 24.12 -2.10
C MET A 1 -3.34 23.70 -1.14
N GLU A 2 -4.59 23.94 -1.52
CA GLU A 2 -5.74 23.35 -0.82
C GLU A 2 -5.69 21.84 -1.08
N LEU A 3 -5.50 21.06 -0.02
CA LEU A 3 -5.60 19.61 -0.09
C LEU A 3 -7.10 19.29 -0.12
N ASP A 4 -7.67 19.17 -1.32
CA ASP A 4 -9.06 18.77 -1.54
C ASP A 4 -9.21 17.30 -1.12
N LEU A 5 -9.36 17.06 0.19
CA LEU A 5 -9.62 15.75 0.80
C LEU A 5 -11.04 15.28 0.45
N ARG A 6 -11.30 14.98 -0.83
CA ARG A 6 -12.54 14.32 -1.21
C ARG A 6 -12.46 12.84 -0.80
N PRO A 7 -13.31 12.38 0.13
CA PRO A 7 -13.30 10.99 0.60
C PRO A 7 -13.80 9.99 -0.46
N VAL A 8 -14.19 10.48 -1.63
CA VAL A 8 -14.78 9.70 -2.72
C VAL A 8 -14.11 10.10 -4.02
N LEU A 9 -13.47 9.12 -4.67
CA LEU A 9 -12.91 9.27 -5.99
C LEU A 9 -13.93 8.75 -7.01
N ASP A 10 -14.33 9.62 -7.93
CA ASP A 10 -15.19 9.25 -9.04
C ASP A 10 -14.33 8.74 -10.20
N ILE A 11 -14.29 7.42 -10.39
CA ILE A 11 -13.64 6.78 -11.54
C ILE A 11 -14.74 6.38 -12.53
N GLY A 12 -14.92 7.18 -13.57
CA GLY A 12 -15.84 6.85 -14.67
C GLY A 12 -17.32 6.74 -14.27
N GLY A 13 -17.77 7.48 -13.25
CA GLY A 13 -19.11 7.43 -12.69
C GLY A 13 -19.27 6.49 -11.48
N LEU A 14 -18.19 5.84 -11.04
CA LEU A 14 -18.18 4.95 -9.88
C LEU A 14 -17.56 5.67 -8.67
N LEU A 15 -18.38 5.90 -7.65
CA LEU A 15 -17.93 6.47 -6.36
C LEU A 15 -17.17 5.39 -5.58
N VAL A 16 -15.84 5.39 -5.66
CA VAL A 16 -14.97 4.51 -4.90
C VAL A 16 -14.41 5.27 -3.71
N SER A 17 -14.46 4.68 -2.52
CA SER A 17 -13.81 5.27 -1.36
C SER A 17 -12.31 5.38 -1.62
N SER A 18 -11.72 6.56 -1.45
CA SER A 18 -10.29 6.79 -1.69
C SER A 18 -9.43 5.77 -0.94
N PHE A 19 -9.86 5.39 0.27
CA PHE A 19 -9.22 4.34 1.07
C PHE A 19 -9.07 3.00 0.35
N VAL A 20 -10.08 2.58 -0.43
CA VAL A 20 -10.03 1.32 -1.18
C VAL A 20 -8.94 1.38 -2.26
N ILE A 21 -8.72 2.55 -2.84
CA ILE A 21 -7.66 2.77 -3.83
C ILE A 21 -6.29 2.77 -3.16
N HIS A 22 -6.13 3.49 -2.05
CA HIS A 22 -4.88 3.50 -1.28
C HIS A 22 -4.53 2.09 -0.78
N ALA A 23 -5.50 1.35 -0.25
CA ALA A 23 -5.33 -0.03 0.19
C ALA A 23 -5.03 -0.99 -0.97
N GLY A 24 -5.73 -0.85 -2.10
CA GLY A 24 -5.48 -1.64 -3.30
C GLY A 24 -4.08 -1.43 -3.85
N LEU A 25 -3.62 -0.16 -3.92
CA LEU A 25 -2.26 0.18 -4.33
C LEU A 25 -1.22 -0.37 -3.36
N ALA A 26 -1.45 -0.26 -2.05
CA ALA A 26 -0.56 -0.83 -1.04
C ALA A 26 -0.41 -2.35 -1.19
N VAL A 27 -1.51 -3.07 -1.39
CA VAL A 27 -1.49 -4.53 -1.60
C VAL A 27 -0.78 -4.88 -2.91
N ALA A 28 -1.08 -4.18 -4.01
CA ALA A 28 -0.43 -4.42 -5.30
C ALA A 28 1.10 -4.20 -5.21
N THR A 29 1.52 -3.12 -4.57
CA THR A 29 2.94 -2.79 -4.36
C THR A 29 3.63 -3.80 -3.47
N LEU A 30 2.97 -4.28 -2.40
CA LEU A 30 3.50 -5.36 -1.58
C LEU A 30 3.67 -6.66 -2.38
N LEU A 31 2.70 -7.01 -3.23
CA LEU A 31 2.73 -8.21 -4.07
C LEU A 31 3.91 -8.18 -5.07
N LEU A 32 4.22 -6.99 -5.60
CA LEU A 32 5.38 -6.74 -6.47
C LEU A 32 6.71 -6.74 -5.68
N LEU A 33 6.70 -6.22 -4.47
CA LEU A 33 7.89 -6.17 -3.61
C LEU A 33 8.25 -7.54 -3.06
N ASN A 34 7.28 -8.40 -2.73
CA ASN A 34 7.54 -9.70 -2.12
C ASN A 34 8.54 -10.60 -2.91
N PRO A 35 8.39 -10.80 -4.24
CA PRO A 35 9.38 -11.56 -5.00
C PRO A 35 10.74 -10.85 -5.07
N LEU A 36 10.78 -9.52 -5.00
CA LEU A 36 12.02 -8.73 -4.94
C LEU A 36 12.75 -8.95 -3.61
N LEU A 37 12.05 -8.87 -2.48
CA LEU A 37 12.61 -9.11 -1.15
C LEU A 37 13.04 -10.57 -0.97
N ALA A 38 12.31 -11.52 -1.56
CA ALA A 38 12.69 -12.92 -1.61
C ALA A 38 14.01 -13.14 -2.38
N LYS A 39 14.22 -12.42 -3.50
CA LYS A 39 15.48 -12.48 -4.27
C LYS A 39 16.68 -11.89 -3.53
N VAL A 40 16.49 -10.81 -2.77
CA VAL A 40 17.58 -10.13 -2.04
C VAL A 40 18.02 -10.90 -0.79
N GLY A 41 17.34 -12.00 -0.44
CA GLY A 41 17.67 -12.79 0.75
C GLY A 41 17.29 -12.09 2.05
N ALA A 42 16.42 -11.07 2.00
CA ALA A 42 15.88 -10.39 3.18
C ALA A 42 15.21 -11.36 4.16
N ARG A 43 14.73 -12.49 3.65
CA ARG A 43 14.22 -13.64 4.41
C ARG A 43 15.22 -14.25 5.41
N ARG A 44 16.54 -13.98 5.26
CA ARG A 44 17.57 -14.41 6.21
C ARG A 44 17.73 -13.45 7.40
N VAL A 45 17.28 -12.20 7.27
CA VAL A 45 17.39 -11.16 8.31
C VAL A 45 16.07 -11.00 9.08
N ILE A 46 14.95 -11.27 8.42
CA ILE A 46 13.63 -11.10 9.00
C ILE A 46 13.26 -12.33 9.82
N TRP A 47 13.17 -12.18 11.13
CA TRP A 47 12.80 -13.23 12.09
C TRP A 47 11.35 -13.72 11.91
N ASN A 48 10.45 -12.82 11.49
CA ASN A 48 9.04 -13.11 11.26
C ASN A 48 8.55 -12.44 9.96
N VAL A 49 8.56 -13.22 8.88
CA VAL A 49 8.19 -12.77 7.52
C VAL A 49 6.77 -12.17 7.46
N PRO A 50 5.71 -12.84 7.97
CA PRO A 50 4.36 -12.27 7.89
C PRO A 50 4.20 -10.98 8.72
N LEU A 51 4.92 -10.84 9.83
CA LEU A 51 4.89 -9.58 10.60
C LEU A 51 5.55 -8.42 9.83
N ALA A 52 6.63 -8.69 9.10
CA ALA A 52 7.29 -7.68 8.27
C ALA A 52 6.43 -7.29 7.06
N GLU A 53 5.78 -8.24 6.39
CA GLU A 53 4.85 -7.97 5.29
C GLU A 53 3.66 -7.12 5.77
N PHE A 54 3.10 -7.42 6.95
CA PHE A 54 2.03 -6.63 7.53
C PHE A 54 2.47 -5.21 7.88
N GLY A 55 3.64 -5.04 8.51
CA GLY A 55 4.18 -3.71 8.81
C GLY A 55 4.43 -2.89 7.55
N LEU A 56 4.92 -3.52 6.48
CA LEU A 56 5.18 -2.86 5.20
C LEU A 56 3.88 -2.47 4.49
N LEU A 57 2.83 -3.32 4.56
CA LEU A 57 1.47 -2.98 4.12
C LEU A 57 0.95 -1.71 4.81
N VAL A 58 1.01 -1.65 6.14
CA VAL A 58 0.54 -0.49 6.89
C VAL A 58 1.33 0.77 6.51
N CYS A 59 2.65 0.64 6.35
CA CYS A 59 3.50 1.74 5.94
C CYS A 59 3.15 2.25 4.53
N LEU A 60 2.90 1.34 3.58
CA LEU A 60 2.46 1.68 2.21
C LEU A 60 1.08 2.33 2.20
N ILE A 61 0.12 1.82 2.98
CA ILE A 61 -1.21 2.44 3.11
C ILE A 61 -1.05 3.88 3.61
N GLY A 62 -0.31 4.08 4.69
CA GLY A 62 -0.06 5.42 5.25
C GLY A 62 0.63 6.35 4.24
N LEU A 63 1.62 5.83 3.50
CA LEU A 63 2.33 6.57 2.47
C LEU A 63 1.39 7.02 1.34
N TYR A 64 0.54 6.12 0.85
CA TYR A 64 -0.42 6.43 -0.20
C TYR A 64 -1.47 7.42 0.28
N THR A 65 -1.98 7.28 1.50
CA THR A 65 -2.92 8.25 2.09
C THR A 65 -2.32 9.65 2.27
N LEU A 66 -1.00 9.75 2.46
CA LEU A 66 -0.33 11.04 2.63
C LEU A 66 -0.03 11.72 1.29
N ILE A 67 0.26 10.93 0.25
CA ILE A 67 0.64 11.41 -1.08
C ILE A 67 -0.58 11.66 -1.99
N LEU A 68 -1.63 10.82 -1.89
CA LEU A 68 -2.82 10.83 -2.75
C LEU A 68 -4.05 11.33 -1.97
#